data_AF-A6SWN9-F1
#
_entry.id   AF-A6SWN9-F1
#
_cell.length_a   1.000
_cell.length_b   1.000
_cell.length_c   1.000
_cell.angle_alpha   90.00
_cell.angle_beta   90.00
_cell.angle_gamma   90.00
#
_symmetry.space_group_name_H-M   'P 1'
#
loop_
_entity.id
_entity.type
_entity.pdbx_description
1 polymer ?
#
loop_
_entity_poly.entity_id
_entity_poly.type
_entity_poly.pdbx_seq_one_letter_code
_entity_poly.pdbx_strand_id
1 'polypeptide(L)'
;MSKLAKNDPRAKYEALERQFDKELDALSDANLLKEANEDGLNAAEIANEMRSNAIRLIAESKRKLLIQTRERMETARQISVKKDISRPTLDVMKDKLQRLFAQKPNLAVAFRQGKSQSDSDWAGLWDDLVEMGEIKEDDDDR
;
A
#
# COMPACT_ATOMS: atom_id res chain seq x y z
N MET A 1 21.13 23.24 13.43
CA MET A 1 21.14 23.16 14.90
C MET A 1 22.07 24.24 15.44
N SER A 2 21.53 25.41 15.78
CA SER A 2 22.31 26.52 16.33
C SER A 2 22.81 26.15 17.72
N LYS A 3 24.12 26.19 17.96
CA LYS A 3 24.68 25.97 19.30
C LYS A 3 24.42 27.21 20.13
N LEU A 4 23.43 27.15 21.02
CA LEU A 4 23.14 28.19 22.00
C LEU A 4 24.40 28.48 22.84
N ALA A 5 24.63 29.75 23.16
CA ALA A 5 25.76 30.13 24.00
C ALA A 5 25.63 29.52 25.40
N LYS A 6 26.74 29.13 26.03
CA LYS A 6 26.75 28.46 27.36
C LYS A 6 26.03 29.23 28.49
N ASN A 7 25.87 30.56 28.33
CA ASN A 7 25.19 31.41 29.30
C ASN A 7 23.70 31.65 28.98
N ASP A 8 23.20 31.11 27.87
CA ASP A 8 21.77 31.20 27.53
C ASP A 8 20.96 30.31 28.50
N PRO A 9 19.90 30.83 29.15
CA PRO A 9 19.04 30.03 30.00
C PRO A 9 18.46 28.80 29.29
N ARG A 10 18.21 28.86 27.98
CA ARG A 10 17.73 27.71 27.20
C ARG A 10 18.78 26.60 27.09
N ALA A 11 20.05 26.96 26.97
CA ALA A 11 21.16 25.99 26.97
C ALA A 11 21.30 25.30 28.34
N LYS A 12 20.94 25.99 29.43
CA LYS A 12 20.90 25.41 30.78
C LYS A 12 19.74 24.42 30.93
N TYR A 13 18.56 24.74 30.40
CA TYR A 13 17.42 23.81 30.39
C TYR A 13 17.73 22.55 29.57
N GLU A 14 18.30 22.68 28.37
CA GLU A 14 18.72 21.51 27.58
C GLU A 14 19.77 20.66 28.30
N ALA A 15 20.67 21.29 29.06
CA ALA A 15 21.67 20.56 29.85
C ALA A 15 21.01 19.80 31.02
N LEU A 16 19.98 20.38 31.62
CA LEU A 16 19.20 19.78 32.71
C LEU A 16 18.35 18.60 32.20
N GLU A 17 17.65 18.76 31.07
CA GLU A 17 16.89 17.69 30.41
C GLU A 17 17.80 16.50 30.10
N ARG A 18 18.96 16.73 29.47
CA ARG A 18 19.93 15.66 29.19
C ARG A 18 20.48 14.98 30.44
N GLN A 19 20.49 15.67 31.57
CA GLN A 19 20.91 15.07 32.83
C GLN A 19 19.81 14.18 33.39
N PHE A 20 18.55 14.65 33.37
CA PHE A 20 17.41 13.83 33.76
C PHE A 20 17.23 12.59 32.88
N ASP A 21 17.41 12.71 31.56
CA ASP A 21 17.34 11.55 30.65
C ASP A 21 18.39 10.49 31.02
N LYS A 22 19.62 10.91 31.35
CA LYS A 22 20.69 9.99 31.78
C LYS A 22 20.40 9.36 33.14
N GLU A 23 19.79 10.11 34.05
CA GLU A 23 19.41 9.61 35.37
C GLU A 23 18.26 8.59 35.24
N LEU A 24 17.29 8.85 34.35
CA LEU A 24 16.23 7.91 33.99
C LEU A 24 16.80 6.64 33.34
N ASP A 25 17.69 6.76 32.37
CA ASP A 25 18.35 5.63 31.71
C ASP A 25 19.22 4.80 32.66
N ALA A 26 19.75 5.43 33.72
CA ALA A 26 20.55 4.77 34.75
C ALA A 26 19.71 4.12 35.85
N LEU A 27 18.41 4.47 35.95
CA LEU A 27 17.51 3.89 36.93
C LEU A 27 17.04 2.51 36.47
N SER A 28 17.22 1.49 37.31
CA SER A 28 16.67 0.17 37.01
C SER A 28 15.15 0.16 37.07
N ASP A 29 14.50 -0.67 36.24
CA ASP A 29 13.05 -0.89 36.26
C ASP A 29 12.50 -1.19 37.66
N ALA A 30 13.27 -1.91 38.49
CA ALA A 30 12.91 -2.22 39.86
C ALA A 30 12.81 -0.97 40.76
N ASN A 31 13.69 0.01 40.55
CA ASN A 31 13.66 1.27 41.29
C ASN A 31 12.51 2.16 40.80
N LEU A 32 12.26 2.21 39.49
CA LEU A 32 11.11 2.94 38.92
C LEU A 32 9.78 2.41 39.46
N LEU A 33 9.62 1.09 39.52
CA LEU A 33 8.40 0.48 40.08
C LEU A 33 8.27 0.73 41.59
N LYS A 34 9.40 0.82 42.32
CA LYS A 34 9.40 1.14 43.75
C LYS A 34 8.95 2.58 43.98
N GLU A 35 9.54 3.53 43.26
CA GLU A 35 9.19 4.96 43.32
C GLU A 35 7.73 5.19 42.92
N ALA A 36 7.28 4.58 41.82
CA ALA A 36 5.88 4.65 41.40
C ALA A 36 4.92 4.14 42.49
N ASN A 37 5.25 3.04 43.16
CA ASN A 37 4.43 2.53 44.27
C ASN A 37 4.47 3.46 45.50
N GLU A 38 5.62 4.09 45.80
CA GLU A 38 5.77 5.07 46.89
C GLU A 38 4.92 6.32 46.63
N ASP A 39 4.77 6.72 45.36
CA ASP A 39 3.89 7.80 44.90
C ASP A 39 2.41 7.39 44.78
N GLY A 40 2.07 6.14 45.12
CA GLY A 40 0.71 5.60 45.06
C GLY A 40 0.23 5.25 43.64
N LEU A 41 1.13 5.21 42.66
CA LEU A 41 0.84 4.81 41.28
C LEU A 41 0.89 3.28 41.14
N ASN A 42 -0.18 2.70 40.61
CA ASN A 42 -0.22 1.28 40.26
C ASN A 42 0.28 1.08 38.83
N ALA A 43 1.58 0.87 38.67
CA ALA A 43 2.20 0.65 37.36
C ALA A 43 1.58 -0.52 36.56
N ALA A 44 1.10 -1.55 37.26
CA ALA A 44 0.45 -2.69 36.61
C ALA A 44 -0.90 -2.31 35.97
N GLU A 45 -1.67 -1.44 36.63
CA GLU A 45 -2.94 -0.93 36.13
C GLU A 45 -2.73 -0.03 34.91
N ILE A 46 -1.77 0.90 34.99
CA ILE A 46 -1.37 1.78 33.87
C ILE A 46 -0.95 0.95 32.65
N ALA A 47 -0.09 -0.06 32.86
CA ALA A 47 0.35 -0.95 31.79
C ALA A 47 -0.81 -1.77 31.20
N ASN A 48 -1.81 -2.13 32.00
CA ASN A 48 -2.98 -2.86 31.53
C ASN A 48 -3.93 -1.98 30.71
N GLU A 49 -4.12 -0.73 31.13
CA GLU A 49 -4.89 0.26 30.37
C GLU A 49 -4.23 0.56 29.02
N MET A 50 -2.91 0.80 29.04
CA MET A 50 -2.13 1.07 27.84
C MET A 50 -2.19 -0.10 26.85
N ARG A 51 -2.06 -1.34 27.33
CA ARG A 51 -2.24 -2.56 26.52
C ARG A 51 -3.65 -2.66 25.93
N SER A 52 -4.67 -2.41 26.72
CA SER A 52 -6.07 -2.49 26.28
C SER A 52 -6.36 -1.47 25.17
N ASN A 53 -5.87 -0.24 25.34
CA ASN A 53 -5.97 0.81 24.33
C ASN A 53 -5.21 0.44 23.04
N ALA A 54 -4.00 -0.11 23.16
CA ALA A 54 -3.22 -0.56 22.01
C ALA A 54 -3.94 -1.68 21.23
N ILE A 55 -4.50 -2.68 21.93
CA ILE A 55 -5.26 -3.76 21.31
C ILE A 55 -6.47 -3.21 20.56
N ARG A 56 -7.21 -2.26 21.15
CA ARG A 56 -8.35 -1.60 20.50
C ARG A 56 -7.93 -0.88 19.22
N LEU A 57 -6.86 -0.09 19.26
CA LEU A 57 -6.35 0.64 18.10
C LEU A 57 -5.89 -0.31 16.98
N ILE A 58 -5.24 -1.42 17.33
CA ILE A 58 -4.85 -2.46 16.38
C ILE A 58 -6.08 -3.10 15.75
N ALA A 59 -7.12 -3.40 16.52
CA ALA A 59 -8.35 -3.98 16.00
C ALA A 59 -9.07 -3.03 15.03
N GLU A 60 -9.15 -1.73 15.37
CA GLU A 60 -9.75 -0.69 14.53
C GLU A 60 -8.99 -0.51 13.21
N SER A 61 -7.66 -0.44 13.26
CA SER A 61 -6.83 -0.30 12.06
C SER A 61 -6.94 -1.51 11.14
N LYS A 62 -6.96 -2.74 11.69
CA LYS A 62 -7.22 -3.96 10.92
C LYS A 62 -8.58 -3.94 10.25
N ARG A 63 -9.64 -3.52 10.95
CA ARG A 63 -10.98 -3.40 10.35
C ARG A 63 -11.00 -2.39 9.20
N LYS A 64 -10.38 -1.22 9.41
CA LYS A 64 -10.27 -0.19 8.37
C LYS A 64 -9.53 -0.70 7.14
N LEU A 65 -8.41 -1.41 7.33
CA LEU A 65 -7.66 -2.01 6.24
C LEU A 65 -8.51 -3.02 5.47
N LEU A 66 -9.23 -3.90 6.16
CA LEU A 66 -10.11 -4.89 5.53
C LEU A 66 -11.22 -4.24 4.70
N ILE A 67 -11.84 -3.16 5.20
CA ILE A 67 -12.88 -2.42 4.46
C ILE A 67 -12.27 -1.80 3.19
N GLN A 68 -11.15 -1.11 3.31
CA GLN A 68 -10.46 -0.49 2.17
C GLN A 68 -10.03 -1.52 1.12
N THR A 69 -9.52 -2.67 1.55
CA THR A 69 -9.14 -3.75 0.63
C THR A 69 -10.37 -4.34 -0.07
N ARG A 70 -11.49 -4.53 0.64
CA ARG A 70 -12.75 -4.99 0.03
C ARG A 70 -13.27 -4.00 -1.00
N GLU A 71 -13.28 -2.71 -0.69
CA GLU A 71 -13.68 -1.66 -1.64
C GLU A 71 -12.80 -1.67 -2.89
N ARG A 72 -11.48 -1.78 -2.74
CA ARG A 72 -10.54 -1.88 -3.86
C ARG A 72 -10.75 -3.13 -4.72
N MET A 73 -11.05 -4.27 -4.09
CA MET A 73 -11.33 -5.49 -4.84
C MET A 73 -12.66 -5.41 -5.59
N GLU A 74 -13.66 -4.78 -4.99
CA GLU A 74 -14.97 -4.59 -5.62
C GLU A 74 -14.86 -3.65 -6.83
N THR A 75 -14.13 -2.54 -6.71
CA THR A 75 -13.89 -1.65 -7.86
C THR A 75 -13.08 -2.35 -8.95
N ALA A 76 -12.04 -3.11 -8.60
CA ALA A 76 -11.28 -3.89 -9.57
C ALA A 76 -12.15 -4.93 -10.31
N ARG A 77 -13.06 -5.61 -9.60
CA ARG A 77 -14.03 -6.53 -10.21
C ARG A 77 -14.98 -5.82 -11.16
N GLN A 78 -15.52 -4.67 -10.77
CA GLN A 78 -16.41 -3.89 -11.62
C GLN A 78 -15.71 -3.39 -12.90
N ILE A 79 -14.44 -3.00 -12.80
CA ILE A 79 -13.62 -2.63 -13.96
C ILE A 79 -13.41 -3.85 -14.88
N SER A 80 -13.07 -5.01 -14.32
CA SER A 80 -12.90 -6.25 -15.09
C SER A 80 -14.18 -6.66 -15.82
N VAL A 81 -15.34 -6.61 -15.15
CA VAL A 81 -16.64 -6.96 -15.77
C VAL A 81 -16.99 -6.00 -16.89
N LYS A 82 -16.76 -4.69 -16.73
CA LYS A 82 -16.96 -3.71 -17.81
C LYS A 82 -16.03 -3.97 -19.00
N LYS A 83 -14.78 -4.32 -18.73
CA LYS A 83 -13.79 -4.66 -19.77
C LYS A 83 -14.24 -5.88 -20.57
N ASP A 84 -14.71 -6.93 -19.90
CA ASP A 84 -15.24 -8.13 -20.57
C ASP A 84 -16.48 -7.85 -21.44
N ILE A 85 -17.35 -6.93 -21.03
CA ILE A 85 -18.53 -6.52 -21.82
C ILE A 85 -18.13 -5.71 -23.06
N SER A 86 -17.03 -4.95 -23.00
CA SER A 86 -16.55 -4.12 -24.12
C SER A 86 -15.65 -4.88 -25.10
N ARG A 87 -15.25 -6.12 -24.80
CA ARG A 87 -14.41 -6.90 -25.71
C ARG A 87 -15.26 -7.54 -26.80
N PRO A 88 -14.85 -7.43 -28.08
CA PRO A 88 -15.46 -8.22 -29.14
C PRO A 88 -15.14 -9.71 -28.93
N THR A 89 -15.84 -10.59 -29.65
CA THR A 89 -15.62 -12.04 -29.55
C THR A 89 -14.19 -12.42 -29.91
N LEU A 90 -13.73 -13.57 -29.40
CA LEU A 90 -12.35 -14.01 -29.53
C LEU A 90 -11.88 -14.18 -30.99
N ASP A 91 -12.80 -14.58 -31.88
CA ASP A 91 -12.52 -14.67 -33.31
C ASP A 91 -12.35 -13.30 -33.95
N VAL A 92 -13.14 -12.31 -33.55
CA VAL A 92 -13.04 -10.92 -34.02
C VAL A 92 -11.75 -10.26 -33.51
N MET A 93 -11.39 -10.52 -32.25
CA MET A 93 -10.11 -10.07 -31.69
C MET A 93 -8.93 -10.64 -32.50
N LYS A 94 -8.92 -11.95 -32.77
CA LYS A 94 -7.88 -12.60 -33.57
C LYS A 94 -7.76 -12.00 -34.98
N ASP A 95 -8.88 -11.76 -35.67
CA ASP A 95 -8.87 -11.15 -37.01
C ASP A 95 -8.35 -9.71 -36.99
N LYS A 96 -8.85 -8.86 -36.08
CA LYS A 96 -8.36 -7.47 -35.93
C LYS A 96 -6.87 -7.43 -35.59
N LEU A 97 -6.39 -8.30 -34.70
CA LEU A 97 -4.97 -8.42 -34.35
C LEU A 97 -4.11 -8.87 -35.53
N GLN A 98 -4.57 -9.84 -36.33
CA GLN A 98 -3.85 -10.28 -37.53
C GLN A 98 -3.71 -9.15 -38.56
N ARG A 99 -4.77 -8.35 -38.75
CA ARG A 99 -4.73 -7.17 -39.63
C ARG A 99 -3.78 -6.10 -39.09
N LEU A 100 -3.79 -5.85 -37.78
CA LEU A 100 -2.88 -4.90 -37.14
C LEU A 100 -1.42 -5.35 -37.28
N PHE A 101 -1.14 -6.63 -37.09
CA PHE A 101 0.19 -7.20 -37.29
C PHE A 101 0.67 -7.14 -38.73
N ALA A 102 -0.24 -7.26 -39.71
CA ALA A 102 0.10 -7.05 -41.12
C ALA A 102 0.47 -5.59 -41.43
N GLN A 103 -0.17 -4.62 -40.77
CA GLN A 103 0.10 -3.19 -40.94
C GLN A 103 1.32 -2.70 -40.15
N LYS A 104 1.53 -3.26 -38.94
CA LYS A 104 2.63 -2.91 -38.03
C LYS A 104 3.39 -4.18 -37.61
N PRO A 105 4.28 -4.70 -38.48
CA PRO A 105 5.00 -5.96 -38.23
C PRO A 105 5.84 -5.94 -36.95
N ASN A 106 6.31 -4.77 -36.53
CA ASN A 106 7.11 -4.61 -35.30
C ASN A 106 6.33 -4.98 -34.02
N LEU A 107 5.00 -4.82 -34.01
CA LEU A 107 4.15 -5.24 -32.90
C LEU A 107 4.02 -6.77 -32.83
N ALA A 108 4.10 -7.45 -33.98
CA ALA A 108 3.99 -8.90 -34.07
C ALA A 108 5.25 -9.64 -33.59
N VAL A 109 6.41 -8.96 -33.58
CA VAL A 109 7.71 -9.57 -33.20
C VAL A 109 7.73 -9.96 -31.72
N ALA A 110 7.13 -9.15 -30.84
CA ALA A 110 7.01 -9.45 -29.41
C ALA A 110 6.09 -10.66 -29.15
N PHE A 111 5.13 -10.91 -30.03
CA PHE A 111 4.08 -11.92 -29.86
C PHE A 111 4.42 -13.29 -30.47
N ARG A 112 5.32 -13.34 -31.47
CA ARG A 112 5.73 -14.56 -32.19
C ARG A 112 6.69 -15.49 -31.44
N GLN A 113 7.29 -15.07 -30.33
CA GLN A 113 8.31 -15.86 -29.61
C GLN A 113 7.72 -16.99 -28.73
N GLY A 114 6.39 -17.11 -28.60
CA GLY A 114 5.71 -18.16 -27.85
C GLY A 114 5.05 -19.23 -28.74
N LYS A 115 5.22 -20.51 -28.40
CA LYS A 115 4.45 -21.64 -28.96
C LYS A 115 2.95 -21.39 -28.75
N SER A 116 2.15 -21.60 -29.81
CA SER A 116 0.67 -21.72 -29.79
C SER A 116 -0.04 -20.97 -28.66
N GLN A 117 -0.41 -19.72 -28.92
CA GLN A 117 -1.08 -18.85 -27.96
C GLN A 117 -2.45 -19.43 -27.56
N SER A 118 -2.71 -19.51 -26.25
CA SER A 118 -4.01 -19.88 -25.72
C SER A 118 -5.02 -18.74 -25.90
N ASP A 119 -6.30 -19.04 -25.79
CA ASP A 119 -7.36 -18.04 -25.88
C ASP A 119 -7.22 -16.92 -24.84
N SER A 120 -6.66 -17.23 -23.67
CA SER A 120 -6.33 -16.23 -22.63
C SER A 120 -5.21 -15.30 -23.06
N ASP A 121 -4.21 -15.80 -23.80
CA ASP A 121 -3.08 -15.00 -24.26
C ASP A 121 -3.52 -14.00 -25.34
N TRP A 122 -4.48 -14.40 -26.20
CA TRP A 122 -5.09 -13.51 -27.18
C TRP A 122 -5.90 -12.38 -26.54
N ALA A 123 -6.65 -12.68 -25.47
CA ALA A 123 -7.42 -11.67 -24.74
C ALA A 123 -6.51 -10.69 -23.98
N GLY A 124 -5.42 -11.17 -23.37
CA GLY A 124 -4.43 -10.31 -22.71
C GLY A 124 -3.71 -9.38 -23.69
N LEU A 125 -3.32 -9.89 -24.86
CA LEU A 125 -2.71 -9.05 -25.90
C LEU A 125 -3.66 -7.96 -26.41
N TRP A 126 -4.93 -8.32 -26.63
CA TRP A 126 -5.95 -7.36 -27.07
C TRP A 126 -6.04 -6.18 -26.09
N ASP A 127 -6.11 -6.50 -24.80
CA ASP A 127 -6.15 -5.52 -23.72
C ASP A 127 -4.95 -4.58 -23.71
N ASP A 128 -3.74 -5.13 -23.84
CA ASP A 128 -2.50 -4.35 -23.85
C ASP A 128 -2.46 -3.40 -25.05
N LEU A 129 -2.93 -3.85 -26.23
CA LEU A 129 -2.96 -3.03 -27.44
C LEU A 129 -4.05 -1.95 -27.43
N VAL A 130 -5.17 -2.20 -26.75
CA VAL A 130 -6.18 -1.17 -26.47
C VAL A 130 -5.62 -0.14 -25.49
N GLU A 131 -4.96 -0.57 -24.41
CA GLU A 131 -4.35 0.33 -23.42
C GLU A 131 -3.23 1.19 -24.01
N MET A 132 -2.43 0.62 -24.92
CA MET A 132 -1.41 1.37 -25.68
C MET A 132 -2.01 2.33 -26.73
N GLY A 133 -3.33 2.31 -26.94
CA GLY A 133 -4.02 3.14 -27.95
C GLY A 133 -3.75 2.71 -29.39
N GLU A 134 -3.18 1.51 -29.58
CA GLU A 134 -2.91 0.91 -30.89
C GLU A 134 -4.18 0.35 -31.54
N ILE A 135 -5.16 -0.02 -30.71
CA ILE A 135 -6.52 -0.38 -31.10
C ILE A 135 -7.45 0.66 -30.49
N LYS A 136 -8.26 1.33 -31.32
CA LYS A 136 -9.31 2.23 -30.83
C LYS A 136 -10.49 1.39 -30.34
N GLU A 137 -11.08 1.76 -29.20
CA GLU A 137 -12.29 1.10 -28.67
C GLU A 137 -13.53 1.33 -29.54
N ASP A 138 -13.46 2.23 -30.53
CA ASP A 138 -14.50 2.40 -31.54
C ASP A 138 -14.23 1.51 -32.75
N ASP A 139 -14.95 0.39 -32.82
CA ASP A 139 -15.60 -0.15 -34.04
C ASP A 139 -16.32 -1.44 -33.64
N ASP A 140 -17.31 -1.30 -32.76
CA ASP A 140 -18.53 -2.12 -32.82
C ASP A 140 -19.44 -1.41 -33.83
N ASP A 141 -19.30 -1.78 -35.10
CA ASP A 141 -20.39 -1.65 -36.06
C ASP A 141 -21.59 -2.41 -35.47
N ARG A 142 -22.57 -1.66 -34.97
CA ARG A 142 -23.92 -2.16 -34.75
C ARG A 142 -24.58 -2.54 -36.07
#